data_AF-A0A355C1L1-F1
#
_entry.id   AF-A0A355C1L1-F1
#
_cell.length_a   1.000
_cell.length_b   1.000
_cell.length_c   1.000
_cell.angle_alpha   90.00
_cell.angle_beta   90.00
_cell.angle_gamma   90.00
#
_symmetry.space_group_name_H-M   'P 1'
#
loop_
_entity.id
_entity.type
_entity.pdbx_description
1 polymer ?
#
loop_
_entity_poly.entity_id
_entity_poly.type
_entity_poly.pdbx_seq_one_letter_code
_entity_poly.pdbx_strand_id
1 'polypeptide(L)' 'MTTPVFVNIGERTNVTGSAKFRKLIQDERYEEALAIARQQVDAGAQIIDVN' A
#
# COMPACT_ATOMS: atom_id res chain seq x y z
N MET A 1 -25.46 -20.73 2.25
CA MET A 1 -25.12 -19.38 2.77
C MET A 1 -23.64 -19.17 2.54
N THR A 2 -23.25 -18.09 1.86
CA THR A 2 -21.83 -17.73 1.73
C THR A 2 -21.44 -16.85 2.91
N THR A 3 -20.37 -17.23 3.62
CA THR A 3 -19.78 -16.41 4.67
C THR A 3 -19.21 -15.13 4.04
N PRO A 4 -19.50 -13.93 4.57
CA PRO A 4 -18.86 -12.71 4.09
C PRO A 4 -17.35 -12.78 4.32
N VAL A 5 -16.58 -12.43 3.28
CA VAL A 5 -15.11 -12.39 3.33
C VAL A 5 -14.69 -11.01 3.80
N PHE A 6 -13.84 -10.95 4.83
CA PHE A 6 -13.21 -9.69 5.23
C PHE A 6 -12.07 -9.35 4.26
N VAL A 7 -12.06 -8.12 3.75
CA VAL A 7 -11.07 -7.63 2.80
C VAL A 7 -10.26 -6.51 3.42
N ASN A 8 -8.98 -6.77 3.68
CA ASN A 8 -8.00 -5.78 4.10
C ASN A 8 -7.57 -4.93 2.89
N ILE A 9 -7.62 -3.61 3.07
CA ILE A 9 -7.14 -2.63 2.08
C ILE A 9 -5.87 -2.00 2.65
N GLY A 10 -4.75 -2.11 1.93
CA GLY A 10 -3.50 -1.46 2.29
C GLY A 10 -3.51 0.03 1.92
N GLU A 11 -3.37 0.90 2.91
CA GLU A 11 -3.48 2.36 2.77
C GLU A 11 -2.13 3.10 2.64
N ARG A 12 -0.98 2.41 2.79
CA ARG A 12 0.33 3.06 2.99
C ARG A 12 0.96 3.65 1.72
N THR A 13 0.38 3.35 0.57
CA THR A 13 0.68 3.86 -0.77
C THR A 13 -0.05 5.19 -1.01
N ASN A 14 0.09 6.12 -0.06
CA ASN A 14 -0.63 7.39 -0.01
C ASN A 14 0.33 8.56 0.25
N VAL A 15 0.50 9.48 -0.69
CA VAL A 15 1.44 10.63 -0.55
C VAL A 15 1.00 11.65 0.50
N THR A 16 -0.29 11.71 0.82
CA THR A 16 -0.82 12.59 1.87
C THR A 16 -0.61 11.97 3.26
N GLY A 17 -0.94 10.69 3.41
CA GLY A 17 -0.92 9.96 4.69
C GLY A 17 0.40 9.29 5.06
N SER A 18 1.31 9.06 4.10
CA SER A 18 2.59 8.39 4.32
C SER A 18 3.76 9.29 3.94
N ALA A 19 4.42 9.87 4.95
CA ALA A 19 5.62 10.69 4.73
C ALA A 19 6.75 9.91 4.03
N LYS A 20 6.88 8.61 4.32
CA LYS A 20 7.84 7.72 3.66
C LYS A 20 7.50 7.53 2.18
N PHE A 21 6.25 7.19 1.87
CA PHE A 21 5.83 6.96 0.48
C PHE A 21 5.95 8.25 -0.33
N ARG A 22 5.48 9.38 0.21
CA ARG A 22 5.64 10.71 -0.40
C ARG A 22 7.09 11.01 -0.77
N LYS A 23 8.03 10.78 0.17
CA LYS A 23 9.45 11.02 -0.09
C LYS A 23 9.98 10.16 -1.24
N LEU A 24 9.63 8.88 -1.29
CA LEU A 24 10.07 7.98 -2.35
C LEU A 24 9.51 8.40 -3.72
N ILE A 25 8.25 8.84 -3.80
CA ILE A 25 7.67 9.34 -5.04
C ILE A 25 8.34 10.65 -5.49
N GLN A 26 8.57 11.59 -4.57
CA GLN A 26 9.25 12.87 -4.87
C GLN A 26 10.71 12.67 -5.33
N ASP A 27 11.40 11.69 -4.76
CA ASP A 27 12.77 11.33 -5.11
C ASP A 27 12.84 10.36 -6.32
N GLU A 28 11.72 10.05 -6.97
CA GLU A 28 11.58 9.10 -8.10
C GLU A 28 12.10 7.67 -7.80
N ARG A 29 12.07 7.26 -6.53
CA ARG A 29 12.54 5.95 -6.04
C ARG A 29 11.44 4.89 -6.11
N TYR A 30 10.99 4.59 -7.33
CA TYR A 30 9.80 3.75 -7.55
C TYR A 30 9.95 2.30 -7.08
N GLU A 31 11.14 1.70 -7.17
CA GLU A 31 11.37 0.32 -6.68
C GLU A 31 11.13 0.21 -5.16
N GLU A 32 11.56 1.21 -4.41
CA GLU A 32 11.33 1.25 -2.97
C GLU A 32 9.89 1.60 -2.61
N ALA A 33 9.23 2.43 -3.42
CA ALA A 33 7.81 2.70 -3.29
C ALA A 33 6.99 1.42 -3.55
N LEU A 34 7.37 0.63 -4.56
CA LEU A 34 6.77 -0.67 -4.86
C LEU A 34 6.99 -1.68 -3.73
N ALA A 35 8.15 -1.64 -3.07
CA ALA A 35 8.40 -2.48 -1.90
C ALA A 35 7.43 -2.18 -0.74
N ILE A 36 6.97 -0.94 -0.58
CA ILE A 36 5.92 -0.59 0.42
C ILE A 36 4.60 -1.29 0.06
N ALA A 37 4.20 -1.28 -1.21
CA ALA A 37 3.01 -2.01 -1.65
C ALA A 37 3.14 -3.52 -1.41
N ARG A 38 4.30 -4.10 -1.75
CA ARG A 38 4.58 -5.53 -1.56
C ARG A 38 4.52 -5.95 -0.09
N GLN A 39 5.11 -5.16 0.81
CA GLN A 39 5.04 -5.41 2.25
C GLN A 39 3.60 -5.43 2.78
N GLN A 40 2.68 -4.63 2.20
CA GLN A 40 1.27 -4.67 2.59
C GLN A 40 0.59 -5.95 2.14
N VAL A 41 0.90 -6.44 0.93
CA VAL A 41 0.42 -7.74 0.43
C VAL A 41 0.93 -8.87 1.33
N ASP A 42 2.22 -8.88 1.65
CA ASP A 42 2.83 -9.88 2.54
C ASP A 42 2.22 -9.85 3.96
N ALA A 43 1.75 -8.67 4.39
CA ALA A 43 1.04 -8.47 5.66
C ALA A 43 -0.47 -8.78 5.60
N GLY A 44 -0.99 -9.24 4.47
CA GLY A 44 -2.37 -9.71 4.31
C GLY A 44 -3.34 -8.72 3.67
N ALA A 45 -2.86 -7.60 3.11
CA ALA A 45 -3.69 -6.74 2.27
C ALA A 45 -4.08 -7.47 0.98
N GLN A 46 -5.38 -7.52 0.69
CA GLN A 46 -5.91 -8.12 -0.54
C GLN A 46 -6.04 -7.08 -1.67
N ILE A 47 -6.17 -5.81 -1.30
CA ILE A 47 -6.23 -4.66 -2.21
C ILE A 47 -5.24 -3.62 -1.71
N ILE A 48 -4.60 -2.90 -2.63
CA ILE A 48 -3.75 -1.75 -2.33
C ILE A 48 -4.46 -0.50 -2.85
N ASP A 49 -4.72 0.45 -1.96
CA ASP A 49 -5.21 1.78 -2.32
C ASP A 49 -4.03 2.67 -2.74
N VAL A 50 -4.18 3.51 -3.77
CA VAL A 50 -3.10 4.36 -4.28
C VAL A 50 -3.59 5.80 -4.35
N ASN A 51 -2.88 6.72 -3.68
CA ASN A 51 -3.19 8.14 -3.61
C ASN A 51 -1.91 9.00 -3.66
#